data_AF-X6NQY9-F1
#
_entry.id   AF-X6NQY9-F1
#
_cell.length_a   1.000
_cell.length_b   1.000
_cell.length_c   1.000
_cell.angle_alpha   90.00
_cell.angle_beta   90.00
_cell.angle_gamma   90.00
#
_symmetry.space_group_name_H-M   'P 1'
#
loop_
_entity.id
_entity.type
_entity.pdbx_description
1 polymer ?
#
loop_
_entity_poly.entity_id
_entity_poly.type
_entity_poly.pdbx_seq_one_letter_code
_entity_poly.pdbx_strand_id
1 'polypeptide(L)'
;MDHLQEMQHLEGEVKKVLAEAQKLVSRVSQDSGGASEAEKVVDKLDYAKGRIRAMEVEQRQIEDRQEARKFNPIIKDFQDQLKDLEQQLQWATGGKRLTHEEQQREKYGTFNRNKNIFLKKCQPPKN
;
A
#
# COMPACT_ATOMS: atom_id res chain seq x y z
N MET A 1 -1.33 7.22 -27.38
CA MET A 1 -1.97 6.52 -26.24
C MET A 1 -3.07 7.45 -25.77
N ASP A 2 -4.30 6.95 -25.65
CA ASP A 2 -5.42 7.75 -25.16
C ASP A 2 -5.44 7.68 -23.63
N HIS A 3 -4.96 8.74 -22.98
CA HIS A 3 -4.89 8.86 -21.51
C HIS A 3 -6.26 8.73 -20.84
N LEU A 4 -7.33 9.06 -21.56
CA LEU A 4 -8.70 8.99 -21.05
C LEU A 4 -9.20 7.54 -21.01
N GLN A 5 -8.85 6.75 -22.02
CA GLN A 5 -9.13 5.31 -22.03
C GLN A 5 -8.34 4.57 -20.95
N GLU A 6 -7.05 4.91 -20.77
CA GLU A 6 -6.22 4.33 -19.71
C GLU A 6 -6.77 4.68 -18.32
N MET A 7 -7.22 5.93 -18.12
CA MET A 7 -7.86 6.36 -16.88
C MET A 7 -9.10 5.53 -16.54
N GLN A 8 -9.98 5.29 -17.52
CA GLN A 8 -11.18 4.46 -17.32
C GLN A 8 -10.83 2.99 -17.02
N HIS A 9 -9.78 2.47 -17.65
CA HIS A 9 -9.28 1.13 -17.36
C HIS A 9 -8.77 1.03 -15.91
N LEU A 10 -7.92 1.96 -15.49
CA LEU A 10 -7.42 2.03 -14.12
C LEU A 10 -8.54 2.19 -13.10
N GLU A 11 -9.55 3.01 -13.37
CA GLU A 11 -10.73 3.16 -12.51
C GLU A 11 -11.45 1.81 -12.30
N GLY A 12 -11.65 1.04 -13.38
CA GLY A 12 -12.25 -0.29 -13.32
C GLY A 12 -11.41 -1.28 -12.52
N GLU A 13 -10.08 -1.26 -12.71
CA GLU A 13 -9.14 -2.09 -11.95
C GLU A 13 -9.20 -1.77 -10.44
N VAL A 14 -9.12 -0.48 -10.08
CA VAL A 14 -9.15 -0.03 -8.69
C VAL A 14 -10.46 -0.44 -8.01
N LYS A 15 -11.61 -0.21 -8.66
CA LYS A 15 -12.93 -0.65 -8.16
C LYS A 15 -12.98 -2.14 -7.88
N LYS A 16 -12.48 -2.96 -8.82
CA LYS A 16 -12.47 -4.41 -8.68
C LYS A 16 -11.59 -4.83 -7.49
N VAL A 17 -10.40 -4.27 -7.37
CA VAL A 17 -9.45 -4.62 -6.31
C VAL A 17 -9.96 -4.19 -4.93
N LEU A 18 -10.53 -2.99 -4.80
CA LEU A 18 -11.12 -2.50 -3.55
C LEU A 18 -12.32 -3.36 -3.12
N ALA A 19 -13.18 -3.76 -4.06
CA ALA A 19 -14.30 -4.66 -3.77
C ALA A 19 -13.83 -6.06 -3.31
N GLU A 20 -12.74 -6.57 -3.90
CA GLU A 20 -12.12 -7.83 -3.46
C GLU A 20 -11.47 -7.69 -2.07
N ALA A 21 -10.77 -6.58 -1.81
CA ALA A 21 -10.17 -6.28 -0.52
C ALA A 21 -11.24 -6.17 0.59
N GLN A 22 -12.34 -5.47 0.34
CA GLN A 22 -13.46 -5.36 1.29
C GLN A 22 -14.04 -6.73 1.66
N LYS A 23 -14.23 -7.63 0.68
CA LYS A 23 -14.71 -9.00 0.93
C LYS A 23 -13.75 -9.79 1.81
N LEU A 24 -12.44 -9.65 1.59
CA LEU A 24 -11.42 -10.32 2.39
C LEU A 24 -11.35 -9.74 3.80
N VAL A 25 -11.40 -8.40 3.96
CA VAL A 25 -11.46 -7.74 5.27
C VAL A 25 -12.67 -8.24 6.07
N SER A 26 -13.84 -8.35 5.45
CA SER A 26 -15.03 -8.90 6.12
C SER A 26 -14.82 -10.33 6.61
N ARG A 27 -14.06 -11.17 5.89
CA ARG A 27 -13.75 -12.55 6.31
C ARG A 27 -12.75 -12.59 7.46
N VAL A 28 -11.72 -11.76 7.41
CA VAL A 28 -10.73 -11.62 8.50
C VAL A 28 -11.42 -11.18 9.78
N SER A 29 -12.33 -10.20 9.70
CA SER A 29 -13.09 -9.71 10.86
C SER A 29 -14.09 -10.73 11.46
N GLN A 30 -14.50 -11.74 10.69
CA GLN A 30 -15.44 -12.78 11.13
C GLN A 30 -14.74 -14.01 11.74
N ASP A 31 -13.48 -13.86 12.19
CA ASP A 31 -12.68 -14.90 12.86
C ASP A 31 -12.47 -16.18 12.03
N SER A 32 -12.73 -16.10 10.72
CA SER A 32 -12.52 -17.20 9.76
C SER A 32 -11.26 -16.99 8.90
N GLY A 33 -10.72 -15.78 8.90
CA GLY A 33 -9.50 -15.42 8.17
C GLY A 33 -8.27 -15.44 9.08
N GLY A 34 -7.44 -16.47 8.92
CA GLY A 34 -6.12 -16.51 9.54
C GLY A 34 -5.16 -15.45 8.97
N ALA A 35 -3.94 -15.38 9.51
CA ALA A 35 -2.89 -14.44 9.08
C ALA A 35 -2.68 -14.38 7.55
N SER A 36 -2.83 -15.52 6.86
CA SER A 36 -2.72 -15.58 5.40
C SER A 36 -3.80 -14.81 4.63
N GLU A 37 -5.02 -14.67 5.16
CA GLU A 37 -6.04 -13.83 4.53
C GLU A 37 -5.75 -12.34 4.74
N ALA A 38 -5.25 -11.98 5.92
CA ALA A 38 -4.83 -10.62 6.21
C ALA A 38 -3.66 -10.18 5.31
N GLU A 39 -2.67 -11.06 5.05
CA GLU A 39 -1.60 -10.81 4.08
C GLU A 39 -2.14 -10.54 2.68
N LYS A 40 -3.13 -11.32 2.21
CA LYS A 40 -3.76 -11.10 0.90
C LYS A 40 -4.51 -9.76 0.81
N VAL A 41 -5.09 -9.29 1.93
CA VAL A 41 -5.68 -7.96 1.98
C VAL A 41 -4.60 -6.90 1.78
N VAL A 42 -3.47 -7.01 2.51
CA VAL A 42 -2.35 -6.07 2.41
C VAL A 42 -1.84 -5.97 0.97
N ASP A 43 -1.59 -7.10 0.31
CA ASP A 43 -1.12 -7.13 -1.08
C ASP A 43 -2.09 -6.42 -2.03
N LYS A 44 -3.41 -6.61 -1.83
CA LYS A 44 -4.44 -5.93 -2.64
C LYS A 44 -4.51 -4.44 -2.35
N LEU A 45 -4.37 -4.02 -1.10
CA LEU A 45 -4.35 -2.60 -0.74
C LEU A 45 -3.12 -1.91 -1.32
N ASP A 46 -1.95 -2.54 -1.26
CA ASP A 46 -0.73 -2.03 -1.89
C ASP A 46 -0.85 -1.94 -3.43
N TYR A 47 -1.45 -2.95 -4.06
CA TYR A 47 -1.74 -2.91 -5.50
C TYR A 47 -2.71 -1.77 -5.85
N ALA A 48 -3.81 -1.62 -5.11
CA ALA A 48 -4.77 -0.53 -5.31
C ALA A 48 -4.11 0.85 -5.14
N LYS A 49 -3.25 1.01 -4.14
CA LYS A 49 -2.46 2.23 -3.90
C LYS A 49 -1.55 2.57 -5.07
N GLY A 50 -0.89 1.57 -5.65
CA GLY A 50 -0.08 1.73 -6.86
C GLY A 50 -0.92 2.20 -8.05
N ARG A 51 -2.11 1.63 -8.24
CA ARG A 51 -3.03 2.00 -9.33
C ARG A 51 -3.65 3.37 -9.16
N ILE A 52 -4.01 3.77 -7.94
CA ILE A 52 -4.47 5.13 -7.64
C ILE A 52 -3.38 6.16 -7.98
N ARG A 53 -2.12 5.88 -7.65
CA ARG A 53 -1.00 6.75 -8.06
C ARG A 53 -0.84 6.83 -9.58
N ALA A 54 -1.05 5.71 -10.29
CA ALA A 54 -1.07 5.72 -11.74
C ALA A 54 -2.20 6.60 -12.29
N MET A 55 -3.41 6.55 -11.69
CA MET A 55 -4.51 7.45 -12.05
C MET A 55 -4.13 8.93 -11.85
N GLU A 56 -3.47 9.29 -10.75
CA GLU A 56 -2.99 10.67 -10.53
C GLU A 56 -1.99 11.13 -11.60
N VAL A 57 -1.17 10.21 -12.11
CA VAL A 57 -0.20 10.48 -13.19
C VAL A 57 -0.91 10.63 -14.53
N GLU A 58 -1.83 9.73 -14.87
CA GLU A 58 -2.65 9.83 -16.09
C GLU A 58 -3.50 11.10 -16.10
N GLN A 59 -4.09 11.47 -14.97
CA GLN A 59 -4.87 12.72 -14.84
C GLN A 59 -4.09 13.96 -15.27
N ARG A 60 -2.80 14.01 -14.94
CA ARG A 60 -1.91 15.14 -15.27
C ARG A 60 -1.58 15.20 -16.75
N GLN A 61 -1.63 14.06 -17.43
CA GLN A 61 -1.34 13.88 -18.85
C GLN A 61 -2.56 14.09 -19.75
N ILE A 62 -3.79 14.05 -19.20
CA ILE A 62 -5.01 14.39 -19.96
C ILE A 62 -4.94 15.86 -20.41
N GLU A 63 -5.03 16.07 -21.73
CA GLU A 63 -4.99 17.40 -22.37
C GLU A 63 -6.20 18.26 -21.98
N ASP A 64 -7.40 17.66 -21.93
CA ASP A 64 -8.62 18.35 -21.50
C ASP A 64 -8.70 18.47 -19.97
N ARG A 65 -8.51 19.70 -19.49
CA ARG A 65 -8.59 20.03 -18.05
C ARG A 65 -9.98 19.85 -17.47
N GLN A 66 -11.06 19.96 -18.24
CA GLN A 66 -12.42 19.74 -17.74
C GLN A 66 -12.68 18.25 -17.49
N GLU A 67 -12.28 17.39 -18.43
CA GLU A 67 -12.33 15.93 -18.27
C GLU A 67 -11.44 15.48 -17.10
N ALA A 68 -10.19 15.98 -17.04
CA ALA A 68 -9.27 15.64 -15.95
C ALA A 68 -9.86 15.95 -14.57
N ARG A 69 -10.60 17.07 -14.41
CA ARG A 69 -11.23 17.46 -13.14
C ARG A 69 -12.32 16.49 -12.67
N LYS A 70 -12.98 15.76 -13.57
CA LYS A 70 -14.00 14.76 -13.22
C LYS A 70 -13.41 13.60 -12.41
N PHE A 71 -12.13 13.30 -12.60
CA PHE A 71 -11.44 12.22 -11.90
C PHE A 71 -10.93 12.60 -10.50
N ASN A 72 -10.85 13.90 -10.15
CA ASN A 72 -10.46 14.33 -8.81
C ASN A 72 -11.32 13.72 -7.69
N PRO A 73 -12.66 13.84 -7.72
CA PRO A 73 -13.50 13.24 -6.69
C PRO A 73 -13.41 11.71 -6.68
N ILE A 74 -13.19 11.08 -7.84
CA ILE A 74 -13.07 9.61 -7.98
C ILE A 74 -11.78 9.12 -7.32
N ILE A 75 -10.64 9.75 -7.63
CA ILE A 75 -9.34 9.41 -7.03
C ILE A 75 -9.41 9.61 -5.52
N LYS A 76 -10.03 10.71 -5.05
CA LYS A 76 -10.20 10.97 -3.62
C LYS A 76 -11.06 9.91 -2.94
N ASP A 77 -12.19 9.54 -3.53
CA ASP A 77 -13.06 8.48 -3.02
C ASP A 77 -12.32 7.15 -2.88
N PHE A 78 -11.50 6.77 -3.87
CA PHE A 78 -10.66 5.57 -3.77
C PHE A 78 -9.59 5.67 -2.68
N GLN A 79 -8.99 6.85 -2.48
CA GLN A 79 -8.03 7.07 -1.39
C GLN A 79 -8.70 6.95 -0.01
N ASP A 80 -9.92 7.46 0.13
CA ASP A 80 -10.68 7.40 1.37
C ASP A 80 -11.12 5.95 1.65
N GLN A 81 -11.65 5.22 0.65
CA GLN A 81 -11.96 3.78 0.76
C GLN A 81 -10.74 2.94 1.13
N LEU A 82 -9.57 3.25 0.56
CA LEU A 82 -8.34 2.53 0.88
C LEU A 82 -7.95 2.70 2.34
N LYS A 83 -8.01 3.93 2.88
CA LYS A 83 -7.74 4.21 4.30
C LYS A 83 -8.73 3.51 5.23
N ASP A 84 -10.01 3.52 4.87
CA ASP A 84 -11.05 2.84 5.66
C ASP A 84 -10.78 1.33 5.73
N LEU A 85 -10.38 0.71 4.61
CA LEU A 85 -10.01 -0.71 4.57
C LEU A 85 -8.73 -1.01 5.35
N GLU A 86 -7.71 -0.15 5.25
CA GLU A 86 -6.48 -0.26 6.06
C GLU A 86 -6.81 -0.21 7.56
N GLN A 87 -7.70 0.68 7.97
CA GLN A 87 -8.12 0.82 9.36
C GLN A 87 -8.97 -0.37 9.83
N GLN A 88 -9.91 -0.85 9.00
CA GLN A 88 -10.69 -2.05 9.29
C GLN A 88 -9.79 -3.28 9.46
N LEU A 89 -8.81 -3.47 8.57
CA LEU A 89 -7.84 -4.56 8.67
C LEU A 89 -7.01 -4.44 9.97
N GLN A 90 -6.58 -3.23 10.32
CA GLN A 90 -5.84 -2.99 11.55
C GLN A 90 -6.67 -3.38 12.79
N TRP A 91 -7.96 -3.06 12.82
CA TRP A 91 -8.84 -3.47 13.92
C TRP A 91 -9.08 -4.98 13.93
N ALA A 92 -9.31 -5.58 12.77
CA ALA A 92 -9.53 -7.02 12.65
C ALA A 92 -8.32 -7.86 13.10
N THR A 93 -7.11 -7.30 12.97
CA THR A 93 -5.85 -7.97 13.34
C THR A 93 -5.38 -7.61 14.76
N GLY A 94 -6.24 -6.99 15.57
CA GLY A 94 -5.94 -6.65 16.97
C GLY A 94 -4.97 -5.48 17.12
N GLY A 95 -4.98 -4.53 16.19
CA GLY A 95 -4.13 -3.35 16.20
C GLY A 95 -2.74 -3.56 15.60
N LYS A 96 -2.40 -4.78 15.17
CA LYS A 96 -1.14 -5.07 14.48
C LYS A 96 -1.12 -4.39 13.12
N ARG A 97 -0.06 -3.63 12.86
CA ARG A 97 0.21 -3.19 11.50
C ARG A 97 0.84 -4.37 10.76
N LEU A 98 0.15 -4.83 9.72
CA LEU A 98 0.67 -5.79 8.77
C LEU A 98 1.13 -5.00 7.56
N THR A 99 2.18 -4.20 7.70
CA THR A 99 2.80 -3.58 6.53
C THR A 99 3.73 -4.57 5.85
N HIS A 100 3.88 -4.48 4.53
CA HIS A 100 4.83 -5.31 3.79
C HIS A 100 6.28 -5.10 4.29
N GLU A 101 6.57 -3.91 4.85
CA GLU A 101 7.83 -3.57 5.52
C GLU A 101 8.02 -4.36 6.84
N GLU A 102 6.96 -4.49 7.65
CA GLU A 102 6.97 -5.32 8.87
C GLU A 102 7.06 -6.82 8.54
N GLN A 103 6.35 -7.30 7.51
CA GLN A 103 6.48 -8.68 7.05
C GLN A 103 7.88 -9.00 6.53
N GLN A 104 8.51 -8.12 5.76
CA GLN A 104 9.90 -8.30 5.34
C GLN A 104 10.84 -8.25 6.54
N ARG A 105 10.56 -7.40 7.53
CA ARG A 105 11.35 -7.30 8.76
C ARG A 105 11.20 -8.52 9.67
N GLU A 106 10.04 -9.16 9.72
CA GLU A 106 9.83 -10.42 10.44
C GLU A 106 10.42 -11.62 9.67
N LYS A 107 10.23 -11.68 8.35
CA LYS A 107 10.69 -12.79 7.51
C LYS A 107 12.20 -12.80 7.27
N TYR A 108 12.81 -11.63 7.12
CA TYR A 108 14.25 -11.50 6.84
C TYR A 108 15.05 -10.99 8.04
N GLY A 109 14.39 -10.68 9.16
CA GLY A 109 15.00 -10.03 10.30
C GLY A 109 15.41 -8.61 9.96
N THR A 110 15.16 -7.65 10.84
CA THR A 110 15.84 -6.36 10.75
C THR A 110 17.34 -6.64 10.65
N PHE A 111 17.97 -6.33 9.51
CA PHE A 111 19.42 -6.28 9.40
C PHE A 111 19.86 -5.12 10.28
N ASN A 112 19.94 -5.38 11.59
CA ASN A 112 20.27 -4.42 12.59
C ASN A 112 21.76 -4.11 12.40
N ARG A 113 22.02 -3.16 11.50
CA ARG A 113 23.27 -2.42 11.46
C ARG A 113 23.38 -1.69 12.78
N ASN A 114 23.88 -2.39 13.79
CA ASN A 114 24.66 -1.79 14.86
C ASN A 114 25.89 -1.16 14.20
N LYS A 115 25.69 -0.03 13.51
CA LYS A 115 26.74 0.93 13.16
C LYS A 115 27.07 1.68 14.46
N ASN A 116 27.74 0.97 15.35
CA ASN A 116 28.52 1.58 16.41
C ASN A 116 29.79 0.78 16.69
N ILE A 117 30.47 0.36 15.60
CA ILE A 117 31.90 0.05 15.63
C ILE A 117 32.61 1.28 15.06
N PHE A 118 32.39 2.43 15.71
CA PHE A 118 33.19 3.63 15.51
C PHE A 118 34.55 3.36 16.16
N LEU A 119 35.59 3.23 15.33
CA LEU A 119 36.99 3.51 15.67
C LEU A 119 37.48 3.03 17.05
N LYS A 120 37.67 1.71 17.23
CA LYS A 120 38.61 1.21 18.25
C LYS A 120 40.03 1.30 17.70
N LYS A 121 40.67 2.44 17.98
CA LYS A 121 42.11 2.61 18.25
C LYS A 121 43.09 2.04 17.22
N CYS A 122 43.42 2.83 16.19
CA CYS A 122 44.79 2.86 15.68
C CYS A 122 45.65 3.59 16.73
N GLN A 123 46.26 2.85 17.65
CA GLN A 123 47.41 3.36 18.41
C GLN A 123 48.68 2.98 17.63
N PRO A 124 49.62 3.92 17.40
CA PRO A 124 50.92 3.56 16.84
C PRO A 124 51.73 2.76 17.88
N PRO A 125 52.63 1.87 17.44
CA PRO A 125 53.48 1.10 18.35
C PRO A 125 54.42 2.05 19.11
N LYS A 126 54.54 1.85 20.42
CA LYS A 126 55.55 2.52 21.24
C LYS A 126 56.91 1.86 20.95
N ASN A 127 57.90 2.67 20.61
CA ASN A 127 59.32 2.32 20.74
C ASN A 127 59.69 2.17 22.22
#